data_AF-A0A931S6U1-F1
#
_entry.id   AF-A0A931S6U1-F1
#
_cell.length_a   1.000
_cell.length_b   1.000
_cell.length_c   1.000
_cell.angle_alpha   90.00
_cell.angle_beta   90.00
_cell.angle_gamma   90.00
#
_symmetry.space_group_name_H-M   'P 1'
#
loop_
_entity.id
_entity.type
_entity.pdbx_description
1 polymer ?
#
loop_
_entity_poly.entity_id
_entity_poly.type
_entity_poly.pdbx_seq_one_letter_code
_entity_poly.pdbx_strand_id
1 'polypeptide(L)'
;MTRTDQNANDLVVQLLASPSRQPESSVERLTIALLRQEGPTPFPALVERVAREVYLDEIRNGAWVTDIGLFGPGLFVPDVVRELEAGNGVLWEIKKPQGASDGILSDLC
;
A
#
# COMPACT_ATOMS: atom_id res chain seq x y z
N MET A 1 2.97 12.81 -22.07
CA MET A 1 2.31 11.81 -21.20
C MET A 1 3.28 11.48 -20.09
N THR A 2 2.96 11.87 -18.84
CA THR A 2 3.38 11.31 -17.52
C THR A 2 3.31 12.40 -16.44
N ARG A 3 2.10 12.71 -15.95
CA ARG A 3 1.88 13.55 -14.74
C ARG A 3 1.31 12.72 -13.58
N THR A 4 1.04 11.44 -13.81
CA THR A 4 0.34 10.55 -12.88
C THR A 4 1.30 9.75 -12.01
N ASP A 5 2.45 9.31 -12.55
CA ASP A 5 3.43 8.47 -11.84
C ASP A 5 4.13 9.20 -10.68
N GLN A 6 4.32 10.51 -10.79
CA GLN A 6 4.95 11.33 -9.74
C GLN A 6 4.03 11.55 -8.52
N ASN A 7 2.71 11.43 -8.70
CA ASN A 7 1.74 11.67 -7.62
C ASN A 7 1.64 10.46 -6.68
N ALA A 8 1.74 9.23 -7.22
CA ALA A 8 1.67 8.00 -6.43
C ALA A 8 2.89 7.78 -5.52
N ASN A 9 4.07 8.24 -5.94
CA ASN A 9 5.30 8.13 -5.14
C ASN A 9 5.27 8.97 -3.86
N ASP A 10 4.46 10.03 -3.84
CA ASP A 10 4.29 10.85 -2.64
C ASP A 10 3.21 10.26 -1.72
N LEU A 11 2.35 9.34 -2.17
CA LEU A 11 1.28 8.84 -1.31
C LEU A 11 1.84 7.99 -0.16
N VAL A 12 1.28 8.19 1.02
CA VAL A 12 1.53 7.42 2.24
C VAL A 12 0.23 6.77 2.66
N VAL A 13 0.31 5.50 3.00
CA VAL A 13 -0.78 4.70 3.53
C VAL A 13 -0.61 4.57 5.03
N GLN A 14 -1.67 4.84 5.78
CA GLN A 14 -1.68 4.72 7.24
C GLN A 14 -2.94 4.03 7.72
N LEU A 15 -2.85 3.22 8.76
CA LEU A 15 -4.03 2.57 9.35
C LEU A 15 -4.99 3.58 9.96
N LEU A 16 -6.28 3.33 9.81
CA LEU A 16 -7.30 4.05 10.55
C LEU A 16 -7.32 3.58 12.00
N ALA A 17 -7.44 4.53 12.93
CA ALA A 17 -7.57 4.23 14.36
C ALA A 17 -8.87 3.46 14.66
N SER A 18 -9.90 3.64 13.82
CA SER A 18 -11.19 2.95 13.93
C SER A 18 -11.64 2.53 12.54
N PRO A 19 -11.20 1.35 12.06
CA PRO A 19 -11.60 0.86 10.74
C PRO A 19 -13.11 0.55 10.73
N SER A 20 -13.75 0.78 9.58
CA SER A 20 -15.21 0.60 9.43
C SER A 20 -15.63 -0.87 9.36
N ARG A 21 -14.70 -1.78 9.06
CA ARG A 21 -14.92 -3.23 9.06
C ARG A 21 -13.63 -4.00 9.34
N GLN A 22 -13.74 -5.31 9.43
CA GLN A 22 -12.60 -6.22 9.50
C GLN A 22 -12.05 -6.53 8.08
N PRO A 23 -10.77 -6.92 7.95
CA PRO A 23 -10.20 -7.33 6.68
C PRO A 23 -10.77 -8.68 6.22
N GLU A 24 -11.17 -8.73 4.95
CA GLU A 24 -11.85 -9.87 4.32
C GLU A 24 -10.88 -10.63 3.41
N SER A 25 -9.95 -9.93 2.74
CA SER A 25 -8.96 -10.53 1.84
C SER A 25 -7.62 -10.80 2.53
N SER A 26 -6.83 -11.72 1.96
CA SER A 26 -5.46 -11.97 2.44
C SER A 26 -4.56 -10.76 2.20
N VAL A 27 -4.78 -10.01 1.11
CA VAL A 27 -4.09 -8.76 0.80
C VAL A 27 -4.36 -7.71 1.89
N GLU A 28 -5.62 -7.54 2.31
CA GLU A 28 -5.98 -6.62 3.40
C GLU A 28 -5.33 -7.02 4.73
N ARG A 29 -5.33 -8.31 5.06
CA ARG A 29 -4.69 -8.82 6.28
C ARG A 29 -3.19 -8.56 6.30
N LEU A 30 -2.51 -8.84 5.19
CA LEU A 30 -1.07 -8.58 5.03
C LEU A 30 -0.76 -7.09 5.10
N THR A 31 -1.57 -6.26 4.43
CA THR A 31 -1.43 -4.80 4.45
C THR A 31 -1.54 -4.25 5.87
N ILE A 32 -2.53 -4.71 6.65
CA ILE A 32 -2.69 -4.29 8.05
C ILE A 32 -1.51 -4.77 8.90
N ALA A 33 -1.03 -5.99 8.71
CA ALA A 33 0.12 -6.50 9.46
C ALA A 33 1.37 -5.66 9.22
N LEU A 34 1.68 -5.34 7.96
CA LEU A 34 2.82 -4.49 7.59
C LEU A 34 2.67 -3.08 8.15
N LEU A 35 1.51 -2.44 8.01
CA LEU A 35 1.30 -1.09 8.53
C LEU A 35 1.32 -1.03 10.07
N ARG A 36 0.94 -2.12 10.77
CA ARG A 36 1.09 -2.21 12.24
C ARG A 36 2.55 -2.31 12.67
N GLN A 37 3.36 -2.99 11.86
CA GLN A 37 4.78 -3.20 12.16
C GLN A 37 5.62 -1.97 11.81
N GLU A 38 5.32 -1.31 10.70
CA GLU A 38 6.17 -0.27 10.11
C GLU A 38 5.61 1.14 10.29
N GLY A 39 4.31 1.26 10.62
CA GLY A 39 3.61 2.53 10.66
C GLY A 39 3.27 3.06 9.26
N PRO A 40 3.07 4.38 9.11
CA PRO A 40 2.76 5.00 7.82
C PRO A 40 3.82 4.69 6.78
N THR A 41 3.42 4.08 5.66
CA THR A 41 4.34 3.55 4.64
C THR A 41 4.03 4.15 3.27
N PRO A 42 5.04 4.53 2.47
CA PRO A 42 4.81 4.99 1.09
C PRO A 42 4.04 3.95 0.26
N PHE A 43 3.05 4.41 -0.49
CA PHE A 43 2.19 3.57 -1.34
C PHE A 43 2.97 2.61 -2.24
N PRO A 44 3.96 3.04 -3.05
CA PRO A 44 4.70 2.12 -3.91
C PRO A 44 5.49 1.07 -3.10
N ALA A 45 6.08 1.47 -1.97
CA ALA A 45 6.82 0.56 -1.11
C ALA A 45 5.90 -0.49 -0.46
N LEU A 46 4.68 -0.08 -0.08
CA LEU A 46 3.67 -0.98 0.46
C LEU A 46 3.18 -1.97 -0.60
N VAL A 47 2.90 -1.50 -1.82
CA VAL A 47 2.50 -2.34 -2.96
C VAL A 47 3.54 -3.42 -3.22
N GLU A 48 4.82 -3.05 -3.32
CA GLU A 48 5.90 -4.00 -3.58
C GLU A 48 6.04 -5.04 -2.46
N ARG A 49 5.91 -4.63 -1.20
CA ARG A 49 6.00 -5.55 -0.05
C ARG A 49 4.83 -6.51 0.01
N VAL A 50 3.60 -6.00 -0.12
CA VAL A 50 2.41 -6.84 -0.09
C VAL A 50 2.41 -7.82 -1.26
N ALA A 51 2.75 -7.37 -2.47
CA ALA A 51 2.85 -8.25 -3.64
C ALA A 51 3.92 -9.35 -3.46
N ARG A 52 5.05 -9.02 -2.81
CA ARG A 52 6.09 -10.00 -2.46
C ARG A 52 5.58 -11.02 -1.45
N GLU A 53 4.90 -10.60 -0.39
CA GLU A 53 4.40 -11.52 0.63
C GLU A 53 3.32 -12.45 0.06
N VAL A 54 2.42 -11.93 -0.78
CA VAL A 54 1.43 -12.76 -1.51
C VAL A 54 2.15 -13.79 -2.39
N TYR A 55 3.14 -13.37 -3.17
CA TYR A 55 3.94 -14.29 -3.99
C TYR A 55 4.61 -15.39 -3.14
N LEU A 56 5.21 -15.03 -2.00
CA LEU A 56 5.86 -16.00 -1.12
C LEU A 56 4.87 -16.98 -0.51
N ASP A 57 3.66 -16.54 -0.16
CA ASP A 57 2.61 -17.40 0.36
C ASP A 57 2.14 -18.40 -0.71
N GLU A 58 1.92 -17.95 -1.95
CA GLU A 58 1.53 -18.83 -3.07
C GLU A 58 2.62 -19.87 -3.39
N ILE A 59 3.89 -19.48 -3.33
CA ILE A 59 5.02 -20.42 -3.50
C ILE A 59 5.06 -21.46 -2.37
N ARG A 60 4.85 -21.04 -1.11
CA ARG A 60 4.86 -21.95 0.05
C ARG A 60 3.69 -22.93 0.03
N ASN A 61 2.53 -22.49 -0.44
CA ASN A 61 1.32 -23.31 -0.56
C ASN A 61 1.38 -24.25 -1.78
N GLY A 62 2.45 -24.19 -2.58
CA GLY A 62 2.67 -25.07 -3.73
C GLY A 62 1.66 -24.87 -4.84
N ALA A 63 0.93 -23.74 -4.83
CA ALA A 63 -0.25 -23.54 -5.65
C ALA A 63 0.12 -23.64 -7.13
N TRP A 64 1.18 -22.95 -7.60
CA TRP A 64 1.58 -22.92 -9.03
C TRP A 64 3.10 -22.78 -9.22
N VAL A 65 3.86 -23.85 -8.96
CA VAL A 65 5.34 -23.85 -9.09
C VAL A 65 5.82 -23.60 -10.54
N THR A 66 4.98 -23.79 -11.57
CA THR A 66 5.42 -23.70 -12.98
C THR A 66 5.19 -22.32 -13.62
N ASP A 67 4.07 -21.65 -13.32
CA ASP A 67 3.67 -20.42 -14.05
C ASP A 67 3.94 -19.11 -13.28
N ILE A 68 3.85 -19.08 -11.94
CA ILE A 68 4.06 -17.83 -11.15
C ILE A 68 5.54 -17.51 -10.98
N GLY A 69 6.40 -18.53 -10.88
CA GLY A 69 7.84 -18.36 -10.67
C GLY A 69 8.54 -17.57 -11.79
N LEU A 70 7.97 -17.56 -13.01
CA LEU A 70 8.53 -16.84 -14.16
C LEU A 70 8.25 -15.33 -14.12
N PHE A 71 7.06 -14.92 -13.68
CA PHE A 71 6.65 -13.51 -13.66
C PHE A 71 6.91 -12.83 -12.31
N GLY A 72 7.11 -13.62 -11.24
CA GLY A 72 7.49 -13.13 -9.91
C GLY A 72 6.39 -12.30 -9.23
N PRO A 73 6.76 -11.52 -8.18
CA PRO A 73 5.82 -10.71 -7.42
C PRO A 73 5.03 -9.68 -8.24
N GLY A 74 5.55 -9.28 -9.41
CA GLY A 74 4.92 -8.29 -10.28
C GLY A 74 3.51 -8.69 -10.75
N LEU A 75 3.19 -10.00 -10.79
CA LEU A 75 1.85 -10.48 -11.13
C LEU A 75 0.76 -9.97 -10.19
N PHE A 76 1.09 -9.78 -8.91
CA PHE A 76 0.13 -9.42 -7.88
C PHE A 76 -0.03 -7.90 -7.73
N VAL A 77 0.84 -7.10 -8.35
CA VAL A 77 0.82 -5.64 -8.23
C VAL A 77 -0.55 -5.04 -8.62
N PRO A 78 -1.19 -5.40 -9.75
CA PRO A 78 -2.50 -4.84 -10.11
C PRO A 78 -3.59 -5.16 -9.08
N ASP A 79 -3.60 -6.38 -8.54
CA ASP A 79 -4.56 -6.79 -7.52
C ASP A 79 -4.32 -6.07 -6.19
N VAL A 80 -3.06 -5.96 -5.78
CA VAL A 80 -2.68 -5.22 -4.57
C VAL A 80 -3.04 -3.75 -4.67
N VAL A 81 -2.81 -3.10 -5.81
CA VAL A 81 -3.21 -1.70 -6.03
C VAL A 81 -4.72 -1.55 -5.93
N ARG A 82 -5.49 -2.43 -6.59
CA ARG A 82 -6.96 -2.40 -6.54
C ARG A 82 -7.48 -2.56 -5.12
N GLU A 83 -6.92 -3.49 -4.34
CA GLU A 83 -7.31 -3.73 -2.95
C GLU A 83 -6.93 -2.53 -2.06
N LEU A 84 -5.75 -1.94 -2.24
CA LEU A 84 -5.32 -0.74 -1.53
C LEU A 84 -6.25 0.44 -1.78
N GLU A 85 -6.66 0.66 -3.03
CA GLU A 85 -7.62 1.70 -3.40
C GLU A 85 -9.01 1.42 -2.82
N ALA A 86 -9.48 0.17 -2.86
CA ALA A 86 -10.78 -0.23 -2.32
C ALA A 86 -10.84 -0.11 -0.78
N GLY A 87 -9.73 -0.35 -0.08
CA GLY A 87 -9.64 -0.21 1.38
C GLY A 87 -9.43 1.23 1.88
N ASN A 88 -9.21 2.19 0.97
CA ASN A 88 -9.02 3.59 1.32
C ASN A 88 -10.29 4.20 1.94
N GLY A 89 -10.15 4.81 3.12
CA GLY A 89 -11.26 5.34 3.91
C GLY A 89 -12.04 4.28 4.71
N VAL A 90 -11.69 3.00 4.58
CA VAL A 90 -12.36 1.88 5.26
C VAL A 90 -11.45 1.21 6.27
N LEU A 91 -10.25 0.81 5.85
CA LEU A 91 -9.25 0.11 6.67
C LEU A 91 -8.03 0.98 6.94
N TRP A 92 -7.65 1.79 5.95
CA TRP A 92 -6.52 2.72 5.97
C TRP A 92 -6.89 3.99 5.22
N GLU A 93 -6.03 4.98 5.33
CA GLU A 93 -6.11 6.21 4.56
C GLU A 93 -4.88 6.33 3.66
N ILE A 94 -5.11 6.63 2.38
CA ILE A 94 -4.08 6.98 1.41
C ILE A 94 -4.07 8.50 1.27
N LYS A 95 -2.98 9.14 1.69
CA LYS A 95 -2.85 10.61 1.67
C LYS A 95 -1.47 11.03 1.21
N LYS A 96 -1.34 12.26 0.76
CA LYS A 96 -0.01 12.86 0.57
C LYS A 96 0.67 13.07 1.92
N PRO A 97 1.99 12.96 2.02
CA PRO A 97 2.70 13.25 3.24
C PRO A 97 2.51 14.75 3.45
N GLN A 98 2.00 15.16 4.61
CA GLN A 98 1.94 16.58 4.92
C GLN A 98 3.38 17.03 5.23
N GLY A 99 4.12 17.36 4.16
CA GLY A 99 5.42 18.00 4.21
C GLY A 99 5.24 19.49 4.09
N ALA A 100 5.54 20.19 5.20
CA ALA A 100 5.52 21.63 5.39
C ALA A 100 4.14 22.28 5.27
N SER A 101 3.47 22.43 6.41
CA SER A 101 2.78 23.69 6.67
C SER A 101 3.70 24.81 6.19
N ASP A 102 3.16 25.68 5.34
CA ASP A 102 3.72 26.96 4.95
C ASP A 102 3.86 27.84 6.21
N GLY A 103 4.79 27.43 7.07
CA GLY A 103 5.26 28.13 8.26
C GLY A 103 6.43 29.01 7.88
N ILE A 104 6.28 29.77 6.78
CA ILE A 104 7.20 30.85 6.44
C ILE A 104 6.39 32.16 6.48
N LEU A 105 6.39 32.76 7.67
CA LEU A 105 6.39 34.22 7.86
C LEU A 105 5.15 34.96 7.34
N SER A 106 4.03 34.87 8.07
CA SER A 106 3.11 36.02 8.18
C SER A 106 3.57 37.05 9.23
N ASP A 107 4.73 36.84 9.85
CA ASP A 107 5.52 37.89 10.49
C ASP A 107 6.41 38.54 9.41
N LEU A 108 5.88 39.53 8.69
CA LEU A 108 6.60 40.71 8.16
C LEU A 108 5.64 41.61 7.35
N CYS A 109 5.35 42.77 7.95
CA CYS A 109 4.66 43.98 7.45
C CYS A 109 3.12 44.01 7.47
#